data_AF-A0A0A9GPU8-F1
#
_entry.id   AF-A0A0A9GPU8-F1
#
_cell.length_a   1.000
_cell.length_b   1.000
_cell.length_c   1.000
_cell.angle_alpha   90.00
_cell.angle_beta   90.00
_cell.angle_gamma   90.00
#
_symmetry.space_group_name_H-M   'P 1'
#
loop_
_entity.id
_entity.type
_entity.pdbx_description
1 polymer ?
#
loop_
_entity_poly.entity_id
_entity_poly.type
_entity_poly.pdbx_seq_one_letter_code
_entity_poly.pdbx_strand_id
1 'polypeptide(L)'
;MAWATPISKDVKPPVSSLMMVNVYVALALVSSLCIFTRSHLLVMAGCKTATILFEKMHECIFRASMSFFVSTPSGCILNRASTDQSTVDTRIFDLMGYLLFPAIELLGTIILMSRVAWPVFVIFIPSIIASLWYQQYYIDAARELQRLIGVCRAPVIQHFSESISGSNIIRCFEKEGQFISSISNLMDNLS
;
A
#
# COMPACT_ATOMS: atom_id res chain seq x y z
N MET A 1 -11.90 -26.57 21.17
CA MET A 1 -11.21 -27.15 22.35
C MET A 1 -12.16 -27.72 23.40
N ALA A 2 -13.34 -27.12 23.66
CA ALA A 2 -14.32 -27.66 24.60
C ALA A 2 -14.84 -29.09 24.30
N TRP A 3 -14.71 -29.56 23.05
CA TRP A 3 -15.11 -30.91 22.62
C TRP A 3 -14.02 -31.98 22.77
N ALA A 4 -12.77 -31.58 23.07
CA ALA A 4 -11.62 -32.48 23.18
C ALA A 4 -11.27 -32.82 24.63
N THR A 5 -11.73 -32.03 25.60
CA THR A 5 -11.52 -32.24 27.03
C THR A 5 -12.81 -32.71 27.66
N PRO A 6 -12.98 -34.02 27.98
CA PRO A 6 -14.18 -34.49 28.64
C PRO A 6 -14.27 -33.88 30.05
N ILE A 7 -15.46 -33.42 30.41
CA ILE A 7 -15.74 -32.75 31.70
C ILE A 7 -15.74 -33.78 32.86
N SER A 8 -15.79 -35.08 32.55
CA SER A 8 -15.68 -36.21 33.50
C SER A 8 -15.00 -37.42 32.86
N LYS A 9 -14.25 -38.20 33.64
CA LYS A 9 -13.41 -39.35 33.21
C LYS A 9 -14.20 -40.50 32.55
N ASP A 10 -15.52 -40.55 32.73
CA ASP A 10 -16.37 -41.68 32.29
C ASP A 10 -17.04 -41.48 30.91
N VAL A 11 -16.80 -40.36 30.23
CA VAL A 11 -17.38 -40.07 28.91
C VAL A 11 -16.34 -40.26 27.81
N LYS A 12 -16.52 -41.27 26.94
CA LYS A 12 -15.72 -41.43 25.72
C LYS A 12 -15.89 -40.18 24.85
N PRO A 13 -14.80 -39.52 24.42
CA PRO A 13 -14.90 -38.35 23.57
C PRO A 13 -15.57 -38.75 22.24
N PRO A 14 -16.53 -37.95 21.72
CA PRO A 14 -17.26 -38.26 20.50
C PRO A 14 -16.37 -38.26 19.24
N VAL A 15 -15.16 -37.71 19.33
CA VAL A 15 -14.18 -37.61 18.25
C VAL A 15 -12.78 -37.91 18.79
N SER A 16 -12.07 -38.81 18.11
CA SER A 16 -10.68 -39.17 18.46
C SER A 16 -9.74 -37.98 18.25
N SER A 17 -8.80 -37.76 19.17
CA SER A 17 -7.79 -36.69 19.06
C SER A 17 -7.02 -36.73 17.73
N LEU A 18 -6.75 -37.94 17.22
CA LEU A 18 -6.12 -38.15 15.91
C LEU A 18 -6.97 -37.62 14.74
N MET A 19 -8.29 -37.75 14.82
CA MET A 19 -9.21 -37.24 13.79
C MET A 19 -9.21 -35.72 13.75
N MET A 20 -9.18 -35.05 14.91
CA MET A 20 -9.08 -33.58 14.95
C MET A 20 -7.76 -33.09 14.35
N VAL A 21 -6.64 -33.70 14.75
CA VAL A 21 -5.31 -33.34 14.21
C VAL A 21 -5.28 -33.50 12.69
N ASN A 22 -5.80 -34.60 12.16
CA ASN A 22 -5.86 -34.81 10.70
C ASN A 22 -6.69 -33.75 9.98
N VAL A 23 -7.83 -33.33 10.54
CA VAL A 23 -8.67 -32.27 9.97
C VAL A 23 -7.95 -30.93 9.99
N TYR A 24 -7.28 -30.58 11.09
CA TYR A 24 -6.50 -29.33 11.17
C TYR A 24 -5.34 -29.31 10.18
N VAL A 25 -4.60 -30.42 10.03
CA VAL A 25 -3.52 -30.53 9.05
C VAL A 25 -4.06 -30.38 7.63
N ALA A 26 -5.17 -31.05 7.29
CA ALA A 26 -5.81 -30.91 5.99
C ALA A 26 -6.25 -29.47 5.70
N LEU A 27 -6.89 -28.81 6.68
CA LEU A 27 -7.31 -27.40 6.56
C LEU A 27 -6.11 -26.47 6.39
N ALA A 28 -5.01 -26.69 7.11
CA ALA A 28 -3.79 -25.88 7.01
C ALA A 28 -3.11 -26.04 5.64
N LEU A 29 -3.09 -27.26 5.09
CA LEU A 29 -2.55 -27.50 3.75
C LEU A 29 -3.39 -26.81 2.68
N VAL A 30 -4.72 -26.92 2.77
CA VAL A 30 -5.64 -26.24 1.84
C VAL A 30 -5.54 -24.72 1.94
N SER A 31 -5.46 -24.16 3.15
CA SER A 31 -5.34 -22.72 3.34
C SER A 31 -4.01 -22.19 2.81
N SER A 32 -2.90 -22.88 3.07
CA SER A 32 -1.58 -22.55 2.53
C SER A 32 -1.57 -22.53 1.00
N LEU A 33 -2.13 -23.58 0.38
CA LEU A 33 -2.23 -23.65 -1.08
C LEU A 33 -3.12 -22.52 -1.63
N CYS A 34 -4.25 -22.23 -0.99
CA CYS A 34 -5.13 -21.14 -1.40
C CYS A 34 -4.44 -19.77 -1.32
N ILE A 35 -3.69 -19.50 -0.24
CA ILE A 35 -2.92 -18.27 -0.08
C ILE A 35 -1.85 -18.16 -1.17
N PHE A 36 -1.14 -19.26 -1.45
CA PHE A 36 -0.12 -19.30 -2.48
C PHE A 36 -0.69 -19.07 -3.88
N THR A 37 -1.78 -19.75 -4.24
CA THR A 37 -2.44 -19.55 -5.54
C THR A 37 -2.97 -18.12 -5.65
N ARG A 38 -3.57 -17.57 -4.59
CA ARG A 38 -4.07 -16.19 -4.57
C ARG A 38 -2.96 -15.17 -4.79
N SER A 39 -1.84 -15.29 -4.07
CA SER A 39 -0.71 -14.35 -4.20
C SER A 39 -0.10 -14.43 -5.59
N HIS A 40 0.08 -15.64 -6.12
CA HIS A 40 0.58 -15.85 -7.47
C HIS A 40 -0.35 -15.25 -8.53
N LEU A 41 -1.67 -15.45 -8.41
CA LEU A 41 -2.65 -14.85 -9.32
C LEU A 41 -2.64 -13.33 -9.26
N LEU A 42 -2.52 -12.72 -8.08
CA LEU A 42 -2.46 -11.26 -7.95
C LEU A 42 -1.23 -10.69 -8.67
N VAL A 43 -0.05 -11.29 -8.46
CA VAL A 43 1.19 -10.86 -9.12
C VAL A 43 1.11 -11.04 -10.64
N MET A 44 0.58 -12.17 -11.10
CA MET A 44 0.41 -12.44 -12.54
C MET A 44 -0.58 -11.47 -13.20
N ALA A 45 -1.73 -11.23 -12.57
CA ALA A 45 -2.70 -10.25 -13.04
C ALA A 45 -2.08 -8.84 -13.07
N GLY A 46 -1.24 -8.54 -12.08
CA GLY A 46 -0.59 -7.25 -12.01
C GLY A 46 0.44 -7.02 -13.10
N CYS A 47 1.37 -7.95 -13.26
CA CYS A 47 2.35 -7.93 -14.34
C CYS A 47 1.67 -7.81 -15.71
N LYS A 48 0.62 -8.62 -15.94
CA LYS A 48 -0.14 -8.56 -17.20
C LYS A 48 -0.80 -7.19 -17.43
N THR A 49 -1.39 -6.60 -16.40
CA THR A 49 -2.05 -5.29 -16.49
C THR A 49 -1.02 -4.17 -16.76
N ALA A 50 0.11 -4.21 -16.07
CA ALA A 50 1.25 -3.32 -16.27
C ALA A 50 1.76 -3.37 -17.72
N THR A 51 1.98 -4.58 -18.26
CA THR A 51 2.43 -4.76 -19.65
C THR A 51 1.42 -4.18 -20.63
N ILE A 52 0.12 -4.45 -20.46
CA ILE A 52 -0.93 -3.91 -21.34
C ILE A 52 -0.94 -2.38 -21.30
N LEU A 53 -0.79 -1.78 -20.11
CA LEU A 53 -0.74 -0.33 -19.96
C LEU A 53 0.47 0.26 -20.69
N PHE A 54 1.64 -0.37 -20.54
CA PHE A 54 2.87 0.05 -21.19
C PHE A 54 2.77 -0.04 -22.72
N GLU A 55 2.28 -1.18 -23.25
CA GLU A 55 2.05 -1.37 -24.69
C GLU A 55 1.08 -0.33 -25.26
N LYS A 56 -0.01 -0.04 -24.56
CA LYS A 56 -0.99 0.98 -24.97
C LYS A 56 -0.38 2.38 -24.97
N MET A 57 0.37 2.72 -23.93
CA MET A 57 1.07 4.00 -23.85
C MET A 57 2.08 4.13 -25.00
N HIS A 58 2.85 3.07 -25.28
CA HIS A 58 3.83 3.04 -26.35
C HIS A 58 3.17 3.28 -27.72
N GLU A 59 2.11 2.54 -28.05
CA GLU A 59 1.34 2.74 -29.29
C GLU A 59 0.78 4.16 -29.42
N CYS A 60 0.25 4.73 -28.34
CA CYS A 60 -0.26 6.10 -28.34
C CYS A 60 0.84 7.14 -28.60
N ILE A 61 2.05 6.93 -28.07
CA ILE A 61 3.19 7.82 -28.30
C ILE A 61 3.62 7.76 -29.76
N PHE A 62 3.76 6.57 -30.35
CA PHE A 62 4.16 6.45 -31.76
C PHE A 62 3.12 7.00 -32.74
N ARG A 63 1.84 6.98 -32.37
CA ARG A 63 0.75 7.56 -33.17
C ARG A 63 0.51 9.05 -32.88
N ALA A 64 1.23 9.65 -31.94
CA ALA A 64 1.04 11.05 -31.60
C ALA A 64 1.51 11.99 -32.73
N SER A 65 0.79 13.08 -32.94
CA SER A 65 1.17 14.09 -33.93
C SER A 65 2.46 14.81 -33.55
N MET A 66 3.18 15.37 -34.52
CA MET A 66 4.42 16.11 -34.26
C MET A 66 4.21 17.31 -33.31
N SER A 67 3.00 17.89 -33.30
CA SER A 67 2.65 18.97 -32.37
C SER A 67 2.74 18.54 -30.90
N PHE A 68 2.43 17.28 -30.58
CA PHE A 68 2.52 16.76 -29.21
C PHE A 68 3.96 16.77 -28.70
N PHE A 69 4.92 16.42 -29.56
CA PHE A 69 6.35 16.38 -29.23
C PHE A 69 6.99 17.77 -29.16
N VAL A 70 6.40 18.76 -29.84
CA VAL A 70 6.83 20.17 -29.71
C VAL A 70 6.31 20.79 -28.42
N SER A 71 5.08 20.48 -28.02
CA SER A 71 4.48 21.01 -26.79
C SER A 71 4.92 20.28 -25.52
N THR A 72 5.34 19.01 -25.62
CA THR A 72 5.69 18.18 -24.47
C THR A 72 7.19 17.89 -24.45
N PRO A 73 7.94 18.34 -23.43
CA PRO A 73 9.36 18.08 -23.35
C PRO A 73 9.62 16.56 -23.23
N SER A 74 10.63 16.06 -23.95
CA SER A 74 11.00 14.65 -23.98
C SER A 74 11.27 14.07 -22.58
N GLY A 75 11.80 14.88 -21.65
CA GLY A 75 12.01 14.47 -20.26
C GLY A 75 10.71 14.12 -19.51
N CYS A 76 9.59 14.77 -19.82
CA CYS A 76 8.30 14.45 -19.20
C CYS A 76 7.73 13.13 -19.74
N ILE A 77 7.89 12.89 -21.05
CA ILE A 77 7.51 11.62 -21.69
C ILE A 77 8.34 10.48 -21.10
N LEU A 78 9.65 10.68 -20.93
CA LEU A 78 10.53 9.70 -20.32
C LEU A 78 10.14 9.41 -18.86
N ASN A 79 9.87 10.44 -18.06
CA ASN A 79 9.47 10.26 -16.66
C ASN A 79 8.15 9.49 -16.51
N ARG A 80 7.19 9.71 -17.43
CA ARG A 80 5.96 8.91 -17.49
C ARG A 80 6.24 7.46 -17.85
N ALA A 81 7.09 7.23 -18.85
CA ALA A 81 7.41 5.89 -19.30
C ALA A 81 8.29 5.09 -18.31
N SER A 82 9.04 5.76 -17.44
CA SER A 82 9.93 5.13 -16.48
C SER A 82 9.39 5.19 -15.04
N THR A 83 9.32 6.38 -14.44
CA THR A 83 8.98 6.58 -13.04
C THR A 83 7.52 6.29 -12.74
N ASP A 84 6.61 6.80 -13.59
CA ASP A 84 5.18 6.56 -13.38
C ASP A 84 4.85 5.09 -13.66
N GLN A 85 5.40 4.50 -14.73
CA GLN A 85 5.26 3.07 -15.02
C GLN A 85 5.82 2.20 -13.89
N SER A 86 7.01 2.50 -13.36
CA SER A 86 7.59 1.77 -12.23
C SER A 86 6.71 1.83 -10.98
N THR A 87 6.03 2.96 -10.77
CA THR A 87 5.07 3.12 -9.68
C THR A 87 3.84 2.23 -9.90
N VAL A 88 3.32 2.14 -11.13
CA VAL A 88 2.23 1.23 -11.48
C VAL A 88 2.64 -0.23 -11.28
N ASP A 89 3.85 -0.60 -11.72
CA ASP A 89 4.35 -1.97 -11.69
C ASP A 89 4.54 -2.49 -10.26
N THR A 90 4.94 -1.60 -9.34
CA THR A 90 5.29 -1.99 -7.96
C THR A 90 4.22 -1.62 -6.95
N ARG A 91 3.76 -0.37 -6.94
CA ARG A 91 2.94 0.17 -5.85
C ARG A 91 1.46 -0.16 -5.98
N ILE A 92 0.91 -0.14 -7.19
CA ILE A 92 -0.55 -0.33 -7.37
C ILE A 92 -0.97 -1.72 -6.91
N PHE A 93 -0.20 -2.77 -7.23
CA PHE A 93 -0.56 -4.14 -6.85
C PHE A 93 -0.41 -4.40 -5.36
N ASP A 94 0.62 -3.85 -4.72
CA ASP A 94 0.77 -3.89 -3.27
C ASP A 94 -0.43 -3.23 -2.58
N LEU A 95 -0.81 -2.02 -3.02
CA LEU A 95 -1.97 -1.28 -2.51
C LEU A 95 -3.28 -2.05 -2.69
N MET A 96 -3.47 -2.67 -3.86
CA MET A 96 -4.64 -3.51 -4.10
C MET A 96 -4.70 -4.70 -3.14
N GLY A 97 -3.57 -5.37 -2.88
CA GLY A 97 -3.49 -6.43 -1.88
C GLY A 97 -3.89 -5.94 -0.49
N TYR A 98 -3.33 -4.81 -0.05
CA TYR A 98 -3.65 -4.23 1.25
C TYR A 98 -5.13 -3.81 1.41
N LEU A 99 -5.82 -3.45 0.33
CA LEU A 99 -7.21 -3.04 0.38
C LEU A 99 -8.18 -4.23 0.26
N LEU A 100 -7.98 -5.08 -0.75
CA LEU A 100 -8.90 -6.17 -1.09
C LEU A 100 -8.83 -7.31 -0.07
N PHE A 101 -7.65 -7.64 0.42
CA PHE A 101 -7.50 -8.82 1.28
C PHE A 101 -8.18 -8.65 2.64
N PRO A 102 -7.95 -7.57 3.40
CA PRO A 102 -8.65 -7.37 4.66
C PRO A 102 -10.15 -7.18 4.45
N ALA A 103 -10.58 -6.55 3.35
CA ALA A 103 -12.00 -6.39 3.05
C ALA A 103 -12.72 -7.74 2.88
N ILE A 104 -12.13 -8.67 2.10
CA ILE A 104 -12.69 -10.01 1.90
C ILE A 104 -12.66 -10.81 3.22
N GLU A 105 -11.59 -10.71 3.99
CA GLU A 105 -11.45 -11.39 5.28
C GLU A 105 -12.47 -10.90 6.32
N LEU A 106 -12.67 -9.58 6.40
CA LEU A 106 -13.69 -8.96 7.24
C LEU A 106 -15.09 -9.44 6.84
N LEU A 107 -15.42 -9.42 5.54
CA LEU A 107 -16.71 -9.92 5.05
C LEU A 107 -16.91 -11.40 5.37
N GLY A 108 -15.89 -12.24 5.14
CA GLY A 108 -15.92 -13.66 5.48
C GLY A 108 -16.14 -13.91 6.97
N THR A 109 -15.48 -13.11 7.82
CA THR A 109 -15.61 -13.18 9.27
C THR A 109 -17.02 -12.78 9.72
N ILE A 110 -17.58 -11.70 9.16
CA ILE A 110 -18.95 -11.25 9.45
C ILE A 110 -19.97 -12.34 9.07
N ILE A 111 -19.85 -12.93 7.87
CA ILE A 111 -20.76 -13.99 7.42
C ILE A 111 -20.67 -15.22 8.33
N LEU A 112 -19.46 -15.66 8.67
CA LEU A 112 -19.24 -16.81 9.55
C LEU A 112 -19.83 -16.57 10.95
N MET A 113 -19.54 -15.42 11.53
CA MET A 113 -20.04 -15.05 12.86
C MET A 113 -21.56 -14.90 12.86
N SER A 114 -22.17 -14.46 11.76
CA SER A 114 -23.64 -14.35 11.63
C SER A 114 -24.33 -15.70 11.78
N ARG A 115 -23.71 -16.76 11.26
CA ARG A 115 -24.27 -18.11 11.32
C ARG A 115 -24.02 -18.79 12.66
N VAL A 116 -22.87 -18.56 13.29
CA VAL A 116 -22.46 -19.29 14.49
C VAL A 116 -22.89 -18.58 15.78
N ALA A 117 -22.78 -17.24 15.82
CA ALA A 117 -22.91 -16.46 17.05
C ALA A 117 -23.65 -15.13 16.81
N TRP A 118 -24.93 -15.20 16.44
CA TRP A 118 -25.79 -14.03 16.21
C TRP A 118 -25.71 -12.93 17.30
N PRO A 119 -25.63 -13.23 18.62
CA PRO A 119 -25.53 -12.19 19.65
C PRO A 119 -24.28 -11.29 19.55
N VAL A 120 -23.21 -11.76 18.89
CA VAL A 120 -21.94 -11.03 18.75
C VAL A 120 -22.10 -9.79 17.84
N PHE A 121 -23.13 -9.75 16.99
CA PHE A 121 -23.43 -8.58 16.15
C PHE A 121 -23.69 -7.31 16.94
N VAL A 122 -24.25 -7.42 18.15
CA VAL A 122 -24.54 -6.28 19.01
C VAL A 122 -23.27 -5.51 19.38
N ILE A 123 -22.12 -6.19 19.46
CA ILE A 123 -20.82 -5.58 19.76
C ILE A 123 -20.12 -5.11 18.46
N PHE A 124 -20.29 -5.86 17.36
CA PHE A 124 -19.69 -5.49 16.07
C PHE A 124 -20.25 -4.19 15.51
N ILE A 125 -21.56 -3.95 15.63
CA ILE A 125 -22.20 -2.74 15.09
C ILE A 125 -21.57 -1.44 15.65
N PRO A 126 -21.50 -1.22 16.98
CA PRO A 126 -20.88 -0.01 17.53
C PRO A 126 -19.38 0.06 17.22
N SER A 127 -18.69 -1.08 17.15
CA SER A 127 -17.27 -1.13 16.77
C SER A 127 -17.06 -0.62 15.34
N ILE A 128 -17.87 -1.07 14.37
CA ILE A 128 -17.77 -0.63 12.97
C ILE A 128 -18.07 0.86 12.86
N ILE A 129 -19.09 1.36 13.56
CA ILE A 129 -19.44 2.79 13.56
C ILE A 129 -18.26 3.62 14.09
N ALA A 130 -17.67 3.22 15.23
CA ALA A 130 -16.50 3.89 15.79
C ALA A 130 -15.29 3.85 14.84
N SER A 131 -15.05 2.71 14.18
CA SER A 131 -13.98 2.58 13.19
C SER A 131 -14.18 3.48 11.97
N LEU A 132 -15.41 3.60 11.46
CA LEU A 132 -15.73 4.49 10.33
C LEU A 132 -15.54 5.96 10.70
N TRP A 133 -15.97 6.36 11.90
CA TRP A 133 -15.75 7.71 12.42
C TRP A 133 -14.26 8.03 12.55
N TYR A 134 -13.50 7.11 13.15
CA TYR A 134 -12.05 7.25 13.29
C TYR A 134 -11.36 7.32 11.92
N GLN A 135 -11.78 6.49 10.97
CA GLN A 135 -11.23 6.47 9.62
C GLN A 135 -11.45 7.79 8.88
N GLN A 136 -12.64 8.39 8.98
CA GLN A 136 -12.92 9.69 8.35
C GLN A 136 -12.02 10.78 8.90
N TYR A 137 -11.94 10.90 10.23
CA TYR A 137 -11.07 11.87 10.88
C TYR A 137 -9.59 11.66 10.52
N TYR A 138 -9.12 10.41 10.53
CA TYR A 138 -7.74 10.07 10.19
C TYR A 138 -7.39 10.40 8.73
N ILE A 139 -8.28 10.12 7.78
CA ILE A 139 -8.04 10.38 6.35
C ILE A 139 -7.86 11.88 6.09
N ASP A 140 -8.70 12.72 6.68
CA ASP A 140 -8.62 14.16 6.50
C ASP A 140 -7.32 14.72 7.10
N ALA A 141 -6.98 14.33 8.33
CA ALA A 141 -5.72 14.70 8.98
C ALA A 141 -4.49 14.20 8.19
N ALA A 142 -4.52 12.98 7.67
CA ALA A 142 -3.43 12.41 6.88
C ALA A 142 -3.22 13.17 5.56
N ARG A 143 -4.29 13.60 4.88
CA ARG A 143 -4.20 14.41 3.66
C ARG A 143 -3.58 15.77 3.95
N GLU A 144 -4.00 16.44 5.02
CA GLU A 144 -3.43 17.71 5.42
C GLU A 144 -1.95 17.59 5.79
N LEU A 145 -1.58 16.52 6.50
CA LEU A 145 -0.19 16.22 6.82
C LEU A 145 0.65 15.99 5.56
N GLN A 146 0.15 15.19 4.60
CA GLN A 146 0.85 15.01 3.31
C GLN A 146 1.02 16.33 2.55
N ARG A 147 0.00 17.19 2.56
CA ARG A 147 0.09 18.53 1.95
C ARG A 147 1.16 19.38 2.65
N LEU A 148 1.20 19.36 3.98
CA LEU A 148 2.19 20.08 4.77
C LEU A 148 3.61 19.60 4.46
N ILE A 149 3.84 18.28 4.44
CA ILE A 149 5.12 17.67 4.07
C ILE A 149 5.56 18.13 2.68
N GLY A 150 4.63 18.19 1.71
CA GLY A 150 4.90 18.70 0.37
C GLY A 150 5.37 20.16 0.38
N VAL A 151 4.70 21.02 1.14
CA VAL A 151 5.04 22.45 1.28
C VAL A 151 6.38 22.64 2.00
N CYS A 152 6.68 21.88 3.06
CA CYS A 152 7.94 22.00 3.80
C CYS A 152 9.14 21.44 3.01
N ARG A 153 8.93 20.41 2.18
CA ARG A 153 10.01 19.79 1.39
C ARG A 153 10.39 20.60 0.15
N ALA A 154 9.43 21.32 -0.45
CA ALA A 154 9.66 22.14 -1.65
C ALA A 154 10.83 23.16 -1.51
N PRO A 155 10.91 24.00 -0.47
CA PRO A 155 11.99 24.98 -0.33
C PRO A 155 13.36 24.31 -0.16
N VAL A 156 13.45 23.17 0.52
CA VAL A 156 14.71 22.42 0.67
C VAL A 156 15.25 21.99 -0.70
N ILE A 157 14.40 21.40 -1.54
CA ILE A 157 14.78 20.95 -2.88
C ILE A 157 15.17 22.14 -3.76
N GLN A 158 14.42 23.24 -3.69
CA GLN A 158 14.71 24.45 -4.45
C GLN A 158 16.07 25.05 -4.04
N HIS A 159 16.30 25.25 -2.74
CA HIS A 159 17.56 25.82 -2.24
C HIS A 159 18.77 24.95 -2.60
N PHE A 160 18.60 23.63 -2.58
CA PHE A 160 19.62 22.68 -3.02
C PHE A 160 19.88 22.78 -4.54
N SER A 161 18.83 22.86 -5.35
CA SER A 161 18.94 23.05 -6.80
C SER A 161 19.67 24.35 -7.16
N GLU A 162 19.30 25.46 -6.53
CA GLU A 162 19.96 26.76 -6.72
C GLU A 162 21.43 26.72 -6.30
N SER A 163 21.74 26.02 -5.20
CA SER A 163 23.12 25.85 -4.73
C SER A 163 23.99 25.05 -5.71
N ILE A 164 23.43 23.99 -6.33
CA ILE A 164 24.14 23.20 -7.36
C ILE A 164 24.41 24.06 -8.60
N SER A 165 23.39 24.75 -9.11
CA SER A 165 23.54 25.62 -10.28
C SER A 165 24.49 26.79 -10.03
N GLY A 166 24.49 27.35 -8.81
CA GLY A 166 25.34 28.47 -8.39
C GLY A 166 26.69 28.07 -7.77
N SER A 167 27.07 26.78 -7.79
CA SER A 167 28.21 26.26 -7.03
C SER A 167 29.54 27.00 -7.30
N ASN A 168 29.81 27.34 -8.57
CA ASN A 168 31.01 28.11 -8.93
C ASN A 168 31.02 29.51 -8.29
N ILE A 169 29.88 30.18 -8.24
CA ILE A 169 29.77 31.53 -7.65
C ILE A 169 29.98 31.44 -6.14
N ILE A 170 29.31 30.48 -5.48
CA ILE A 170 29.43 30.27 -4.03
C ILE A 170 30.89 30.03 -3.64
N ARG A 171 31.60 29.22 -4.42
CA ARG A 171 33.02 28.90 -4.22
C ARG A 171 33.94 30.09 -4.49
N CYS A 172 33.65 30.88 -5.53
CA CYS A 172 34.41 32.11 -5.80
C CYS A 172 34.26 33.17 -4.71
N PHE A 173 33.16 33.16 -3.96
CA PHE A 173 32.91 34.09 -2.84
C PHE A 173 33.19 33.48 -1.45
N GLU A 174 33.67 32.24 -1.36
CA GLU A 174 33.95 31.51 -0.12
C GLU A 174 32.75 31.51 0.87
N LYS A 175 31.53 31.33 0.35
CA LYS A 175 30.27 31.37 1.12
C LYS A 175 29.64 29.99 1.37
N GLU A 176 30.38 28.90 1.18
CA GLU A 176 29.88 27.53 1.32
C GLU A 176 29.26 27.27 2.70
N GLY A 177 29.92 27.72 3.77
CA GLY A 177 29.44 27.52 5.14
C GLY A 177 28.09 28.18 5.44
N GLN A 178 27.82 29.34 4.83
CA GLN A 178 26.56 30.06 5.02
C GLN A 178 25.39 29.37 4.32
N PHE A 179 25.64 28.80 3.14
CA PHE A 179 24.67 27.97 2.42
C PHE A 179 24.39 26.65 3.13
N ILE A 180 25.43 25.98 3.64
CA ILE A 180 25.27 24.73 4.42
C ILE A 180 24.46 25.00 5.69
N SER A 181 24.74 26.08 6.42
CA SER A 181 23.97 26.46 7.61
C SER A 181 22.51 26.76 7.28
N SER A 182 22.24 27.42 6.14
CA SER A 182 20.87 27.69 5.70
C SER A 182 20.10 26.42 5.35
N ILE A 183 20.74 25.45 4.69
CA ILE A 183 20.15 24.13 4.41
C ILE A 183 19.90 23.36 5.71
N SER A 184 20.82 23.39 6.67
CA SER A 184 20.64 22.75 7.98
C SER A 184 19.42 23.31 8.69
N ASN A 185 19.29 24.64 8.77
CA ASN A 185 18.12 25.28 9.38
C ASN A 185 16.80 24.92 8.68
N LEU A 186 16.80 24.78 7.35
CA LEU A 186 15.62 24.34 6.60
C LEU A 186 15.28 22.87 6.89
N MET A 187 16.29 22.01 7.06
CA MET A 187 16.12 20.61 7.48
C MET A 187 15.63 20.50 8.93
N ASP A 188 16.11 21.35 9.83
CA ASP A 188 15.69 21.36 11.24
C ASP A 188 14.22 21.77 11.39
N ASN A 189 13.71 22.65 10.51
CA ASN A 189 12.29 22.98 10.44
C ASN A 189 11.42 21.89 9.79
N LEU A 190 12.03 20.90 9.13
CA LEU A 190 11.35 19.75 8.53
C LEU A 190 11.27 18.56 9.50
N SER A 191 12.21 18.47 10.47
CA SER A 191 12.26 17.45 11.51
C SER A 191 11.25 17.67 12.63
#